data_AF-A0A443IPX3-F1
#
_entry.id   AF-A0A443IPX3-F1
#
_cell.length_a   1.000
_cell.length_b   1.000
_cell.length_c   1.000
_cell.angle_alpha   90.00
_cell.angle_beta   90.00
_cell.angle_gamma   90.00
#
_symmetry.space_group_name_H-M   'P 1'
#
loop_
_entity.id
_entity.type
_entity.pdbx_description
1 polymer ?
#
loop_
_entity_poly.entity_id
_entity_poly.type
_entity_poly.pdbx_seq_one_letter_code
_entity_poly.pdbx_strand_id
1 'polypeptide(L)'
;MLILPFAAFMLLLTYLDKQNIEKQDPQPNEEVPSEFMPIYKAAEMEYGVPWYLLAAHHRVETIFSTMDPMISPVGAEGHMQFMPCTFVGWSHPSCDGLGTGDIPEDEKTDPAVIKKYGGYGVDANGDGKADPWDIEDSIFTAANYLAKNGAAAGDFEKAVFAYNHSNEYVEEVLYYAEKYQRK
;
A
#
# COMPACT_ATOMS: atom_id res chain seq x y z
N MET A 1 15.34 50.97 20.50
CA MET A 1 15.17 49.51 20.31
C MET A 1 14.24 49.30 19.13
N LEU A 2 14.78 49.00 17.94
CA LEU A 2 13.96 48.55 16.82
C LEU A 2 13.47 47.14 17.15
N ILE A 3 12.20 47.00 17.49
CA ILE A 3 11.55 45.71 17.61
C ILE A 3 11.26 45.27 16.18
N LEU A 4 12.11 44.40 15.62
CA LEU A 4 11.77 43.69 14.39
C LEU A 4 10.43 42.97 14.62
N PRO A 5 9.45 43.11 13.71
CA PRO A 5 8.15 42.48 13.90
C PRO A 5 8.35 40.96 13.95
N PHE A 6 7.89 40.34 15.03
CA PHE A 6 8.00 38.90 15.32
C PHE A 6 7.60 38.00 14.12
N ALA A 7 6.71 38.51 13.27
CA ALA A 7 6.28 37.86 12.03
C ALA A 7 7.40 37.66 10.98
N ALA A 8 8.33 38.60 10.83
CA ALA A 8 9.41 38.49 9.85
C ALA A 8 10.47 37.45 10.26
N PHE A 9 10.67 37.26 11.56
CA PHE A 9 11.57 36.22 12.10
C PHE A 9 10.94 34.83 11.97
N MET A 10 9.63 34.68 12.21
CA MET A 10 8.90 33.43 11.92
C MET A 10 8.89 33.08 10.42
N LEU A 11 8.73 34.07 9.53
CA LEU A 11 8.78 33.85 8.08
C LEU A 11 10.18 33.42 7.61
N LEU A 12 11.23 34.00 8.21
CA LEU A 12 12.62 33.63 7.91
C LEU A 12 12.98 32.26 8.49
N LEU A 13 12.49 31.91 9.69
CA LEU A 13 12.66 30.59 10.29
C LEU A 13 11.93 29.50 9.49
N THR A 14 10.69 29.73 9.07
CA THR A 14 9.94 28.79 8.21
C THR A 14 10.57 28.66 6.82
N TYR A 15 11.15 29.73 6.28
CA TYR A 15 11.90 29.69 5.02
C TYR A 15 13.21 28.91 5.15
N LEU A 16 13.96 29.09 6.25
CA LEU A 16 15.18 28.33 6.53
C LEU A 16 14.89 26.86 6.87
N ASP A 17 13.79 26.56 7.55
CA ASP A 17 13.32 25.18 7.76
C ASP A 17 12.98 24.50 6.44
N LYS A 18 12.24 25.16 5.54
CA LYS A 18 11.98 24.63 4.19
C LYS A 18 13.27 24.35 3.40
N GLN A 19 14.25 25.25 3.49
CA GLN A 19 15.55 25.08 2.82
C GLN A 19 16.42 23.99 3.47
N ASN A 20 16.23 23.70 4.77
CA ASN A 20 16.91 22.61 5.46
C ASN A 20 16.23 21.25 5.23
N ILE A 21 14.89 21.21 5.04
CA ILE A 21 14.17 19.97 4.71
C ILE A 21 14.49 19.48 3.29
N GLU A 22 14.76 20.40 2.34
CA GLU A 22 15.20 20.01 0.99
C GLU A 22 16.62 19.44 0.92
N LYS A 23 17.42 19.55 1.98
CA LYS A 23 18.78 19.04 2.01
C LYS A 23 18.89 17.85 2.96
N GLN A 24 18.83 16.67 2.33
CA GLN A 24 19.57 15.46 2.70
C GLN A 24 18.84 14.47 3.61
N ASP A 25 17.74 13.89 3.10
CA ASP A 25 17.47 12.47 3.33
C ASP A 25 17.99 11.67 2.12
N PRO A 26 18.73 10.55 2.32
CA PRO A 26 19.00 9.65 1.21
C PRO A 26 17.65 9.19 0.67
N GLN A 27 17.33 9.58 -0.57
CA GLN A 27 16.14 9.08 -1.25
C GLN A 27 16.16 7.55 -1.12
N PRO A 28 15.18 6.94 -0.42
CA PRO A 28 15.11 5.50 -0.30
C PRO A 28 15.20 4.93 -1.71
N ASN A 29 16.07 3.94 -1.91
CA ASN A 29 16.39 3.40 -3.23
C ASN A 29 15.13 3.31 -4.09
N GLU A 30 15.01 4.18 -5.10
CA GLU A 30 13.80 4.26 -5.92
C GLU A 30 13.65 3.03 -6.83
N GLU A 31 14.67 2.19 -6.90
CA GLU A 31 14.69 0.98 -7.70
C GLU A 31 13.87 -0.14 -7.07
N VAL A 32 13.16 -0.87 -7.93
CA VAL A 32 12.42 -2.07 -7.54
C VAL A 32 13.43 -3.14 -7.08
N PRO A 33 13.37 -3.61 -5.82
CA PRO A 33 14.27 -4.65 -5.35
C PRO A 33 14.05 -5.95 -6.13
N SER A 34 15.14 -6.52 -6.64
CA SER A 34 15.10 -7.67 -7.55
C SER A 34 14.52 -8.93 -6.91
N GLU A 35 14.60 -9.04 -5.59
CA GLU A 35 14.04 -10.14 -4.79
C GLU A 35 12.52 -10.25 -4.91
N PHE A 36 11.81 -9.14 -5.15
CA PHE A 36 10.34 -9.14 -5.29
C PHE A 36 9.87 -9.38 -6.72
N MET A 37 10.77 -9.27 -7.71
CA MET A 37 10.41 -9.42 -9.12
C MET A 37 9.76 -10.78 -9.46
N PRO A 38 10.23 -11.93 -8.93
CA PRO A 38 9.55 -13.20 -9.15
C PRO A 38 8.10 -13.20 -8.66
N ILE A 39 7.84 -12.58 -7.50
CA ILE A 39 6.51 -12.51 -6.88
C ILE A 39 5.58 -11.63 -7.72
N TYR A 40 6.02 -10.42 -8.10
CA TYR A 40 5.21 -9.54 -8.96
C TYR A 40 4.87 -10.20 -10.30
N LYS A 41 5.81 -10.95 -10.88
CA LYS A 41 5.62 -11.64 -12.16
C LYS A 41 4.65 -12.81 -12.03
N ALA A 42 4.71 -13.55 -10.92
CA ALA A 42 3.75 -14.62 -10.65
C ALA A 42 2.34 -14.06 -10.43
N ALA A 43 2.19 -12.99 -9.64
CA ALA A 43 0.92 -12.31 -9.43
C ALA A 43 0.36 -11.68 -10.72
N GLU A 44 1.23 -11.12 -11.59
CA GLU A 44 0.86 -10.63 -12.92
C GLU A 44 0.28 -11.75 -13.79
N MET A 45 0.91 -12.93 -13.76
CA MET A 45 0.43 -14.10 -14.51
C MET A 45 -0.93 -14.59 -14.03
N GLU A 46 -1.17 -14.59 -12.71
CA GLU A 46 -2.41 -15.08 -12.11
C GLU A 46 -3.58 -14.10 -12.31
N TYR A 47 -3.35 -12.81 -12.07
CA TYR A 47 -4.42 -11.81 -11.98
C TYR A 47 -4.48 -10.84 -13.16
N GLY A 48 -3.51 -10.87 -14.07
CA GLY A 48 -3.43 -9.93 -15.20
C GLY A 48 -3.13 -8.49 -14.79
N VAL A 49 -2.71 -8.25 -13.55
CA VAL A 49 -2.28 -6.93 -13.07
C VAL A 49 -0.79 -6.75 -13.35
N PRO A 50 -0.37 -5.73 -14.13
CA PRO A 50 1.02 -5.62 -14.54
C PRO A 50 1.99 -5.50 -13.37
N TRP A 51 3.14 -6.17 -13.45
CA TRP A 51 4.15 -6.21 -12.40
C TRP A 51 4.58 -4.81 -11.93
N TYR A 52 4.66 -3.85 -12.84
CA TYR A 52 5.10 -2.48 -12.55
C TYR A 52 4.07 -1.71 -11.73
N LEU A 53 2.77 -2.05 -11.85
CA LEU A 53 1.72 -1.46 -11.02
C LEU A 53 1.74 -2.04 -9.61
N LEU A 54 2.04 -3.34 -9.47
CA LEU A 54 2.23 -3.99 -8.17
C LEU A 54 3.45 -3.43 -7.43
N ALA A 55 4.58 -3.30 -8.14
CA ALA A 55 5.79 -2.68 -7.59
C ALA A 55 5.56 -1.22 -7.18
N ALA A 56 4.80 -0.46 -7.97
CA ALA A 56 4.43 0.92 -7.62
C ALA A 56 3.61 1.00 -6.33
N HIS A 57 2.59 0.16 -6.16
CA HIS A 57 1.84 0.11 -4.89
C HIS A 57 2.76 -0.25 -3.73
N HIS A 58 3.58 -1.30 -3.86
CA HIS A 58 4.48 -1.72 -2.79
C HIS A 58 5.49 -0.61 -2.38
N ARG A 59 5.94 0.20 -3.35
CA ARG A 59 6.78 1.38 -3.07
C ARG A 59 6.04 2.45 -2.29
N VAL A 60 4.81 2.76 -2.68
CA VAL A 60 4.01 3.83 -2.06
C VAL A 60 3.54 3.43 -0.66
N GLU A 61 3.18 2.17 -0.47
CA GLU A 61 2.66 1.68 0.82
C GLU A 61 3.74 1.58 1.90
N THR A 62 4.88 0.95 1.58
CA THR A 62 5.87 0.60 2.62
C THR A 62 7.32 0.81 2.20
N ILE A 63 7.55 1.51 1.09
CA ILE A 63 8.89 1.66 0.52
C ILE A 63 9.54 0.27 0.32
N PHE A 64 8.80 -0.64 -0.31
CA PHE A 64 9.22 -2.03 -0.49
C PHE A 64 9.51 -2.75 0.84
N SER A 65 8.59 -2.67 1.81
CA SER A 65 8.71 -3.32 3.12
C SER A 65 9.87 -2.81 3.99
N THR A 66 10.34 -1.58 3.77
CA THR A 66 11.44 -1.02 4.56
C THR A 66 10.98 -0.09 5.69
N MET A 67 9.68 0.24 5.73
CA MET A 67 9.07 0.99 6.83
C MET A 67 8.96 0.15 8.12
N ASP A 68 9.19 0.79 9.26
CA ASP A 68 9.00 0.22 10.60
C ASP A 68 8.33 1.25 11.53
N PRO A 69 7.12 0.98 12.06
CA PRO A 69 6.31 -0.22 11.84
C PRO A 69 5.56 -0.18 10.49
N MET A 70 5.22 -1.35 9.93
CA MET A 70 4.25 -1.48 8.83
C MET A 70 2.80 -1.55 9.36
N ILE A 71 2.48 -0.69 10.33
CA ILE A 71 1.12 -0.48 10.84
C ILE A 71 0.83 1.01 10.72
N SER A 72 -0.19 1.38 9.93
CA SER A 72 -0.56 2.79 9.78
C SER A 72 -1.31 3.31 11.02
N PRO A 73 -1.35 4.64 11.23
CA PRO A 73 -2.15 5.23 12.33
C PRO A 73 -3.64 4.93 12.29
N VAL A 74 -4.16 4.51 11.13
CA VAL A 74 -5.57 4.13 10.94
C VAL A 74 -5.77 2.62 10.96
N GLY A 75 -4.72 1.83 11.21
CA GLY A 75 -4.78 0.38 11.39
C GLY A 75 -4.70 -0.44 10.09
N ALA A 76 -4.10 0.12 9.04
CA ALA A 76 -3.69 -0.67 7.89
C ALA A 76 -2.45 -1.51 8.24
N GLU A 77 -2.38 -2.75 7.78
CA GLU A 77 -1.39 -3.73 8.21
C GLU A 77 -0.59 -4.32 7.04
N GLY A 78 0.69 -4.62 7.30
CA GLY A 78 1.52 -5.49 6.44
C GLY A 78 2.13 -4.80 5.21
N HIS A 79 2.74 -5.62 4.34
CA HIS A 79 3.60 -5.14 3.25
C HIS A 79 2.90 -4.21 2.25
N MET A 80 1.60 -4.44 2.02
CA MET A 80 0.76 -3.66 1.11
C MET A 80 -0.32 -2.84 1.84
N GLN A 81 -0.19 -2.67 3.17
CA GLN A 81 -1.05 -1.84 4.02
C GLN A 81 -2.56 -2.07 3.80
N PHE A 82 -3.03 -3.29 4.03
CA PHE A 82 -4.46 -3.58 3.95
C PHE A 82 -5.19 -3.18 5.23
N MET A 83 -6.37 -2.57 5.09
CA MET A 83 -7.33 -2.51 6.18
C MET A 83 -7.85 -3.92 6.49
N PRO A 84 -7.91 -4.36 7.76
CA PRO A 84 -8.33 -5.73 8.11
C PRO A 84 -9.70 -6.12 7.56
N CYS A 85 -10.67 -5.20 7.53
CA CYS A 85 -11.99 -5.46 6.93
C CYS A 85 -11.98 -5.60 5.42
N THR A 86 -11.00 -5.01 4.73
CA THR A 86 -10.78 -5.29 3.31
C THR A 86 -10.12 -6.65 3.14
N PHE A 87 -9.15 -6.99 3.99
CA PHE A 87 -8.45 -8.26 3.92
C PHE A 87 -9.37 -9.46 4.23
N VAL A 88 -10.07 -9.41 5.37
CA VAL A 88 -10.97 -10.46 5.89
C VAL A 88 -12.36 -10.41 5.27
N GLY A 89 -12.87 -9.21 5.01
CA GLY A 89 -14.15 -9.00 4.36
C GLY A 89 -15.13 -8.19 5.19
N TRP A 90 -15.74 -7.19 4.55
CA TRP A 90 -16.67 -6.23 5.16
C TRP A 90 -17.97 -6.86 5.69
N SER A 91 -18.24 -8.14 5.39
CA SER A 91 -19.38 -8.86 5.98
C SER A 91 -19.07 -9.45 7.36
N HIS A 92 -17.82 -9.33 7.86
CA HIS A 92 -17.47 -9.72 9.22
C HIS A 92 -18.23 -8.83 10.23
N PRO A 93 -18.84 -9.38 11.29
CA PRO A 93 -19.74 -8.63 12.17
C PRO A 93 -19.09 -7.49 12.95
N SER A 94 -17.76 -7.50 13.11
CA SER A 94 -17.01 -6.41 13.75
C SER A 94 -16.55 -5.32 12.78
N CYS A 95 -16.80 -5.48 11.46
CA CYS A 95 -16.36 -4.49 10.47
C CYS A 95 -17.27 -3.27 10.40
N ASP A 96 -16.69 -2.11 10.65
CA ASP A 96 -17.33 -0.81 10.57
C ASP A 96 -16.30 0.30 10.26
N GLY A 97 -16.77 1.55 10.25
CA GLY A 97 -15.91 2.73 10.20
C GLY A 97 -14.89 2.72 9.06
N LEU A 98 -13.62 2.87 9.42
CA LEU A 98 -12.49 2.88 8.48
C LEU A 98 -11.99 1.47 8.10
N GLY A 99 -12.58 0.42 8.68
CA GLY A 99 -12.27 -0.97 8.31
C GLY A 99 -11.18 -1.63 9.14
N THR A 100 -10.91 -1.16 10.37
CA THR A 100 -10.03 -1.87 11.31
C THR A 100 -10.68 -3.15 11.80
N GLY A 101 -11.96 -3.07 12.21
CA GLY A 101 -12.67 -4.16 12.87
C GLY A 101 -12.01 -4.63 14.17
N ASP A 102 -12.77 -5.36 14.98
CA ASP A 102 -12.25 -6.14 16.12
C ASP A 102 -12.26 -7.62 15.68
N ILE A 103 -11.32 -7.99 14.82
CA ILE A 103 -11.22 -9.33 14.22
C ILE A 103 -10.15 -10.12 14.99
N PRO A 104 -10.47 -11.31 15.53
CA PRO A 104 -9.48 -12.16 16.18
C PRO A 104 -8.29 -12.49 15.26
N GLU A 105 -7.07 -12.52 15.81
CA GLU A 105 -5.85 -12.75 15.01
C GLU A 105 -5.83 -14.10 14.29
N ASP A 106 -6.42 -15.14 14.88
CA ASP A 106 -6.59 -16.44 14.24
C ASP A 106 -7.62 -16.43 13.11
N GLU A 107 -8.60 -15.52 13.14
CA GLU A 107 -9.56 -15.29 12.05
C GLU A 107 -8.98 -14.42 10.92
N LYS A 108 -8.10 -13.47 11.24
CA LYS A 108 -7.52 -12.53 10.26
C LYS A 108 -6.78 -13.22 9.11
N THR A 109 -6.15 -14.35 9.42
CA THR A 109 -5.29 -15.09 8.49
C THR A 109 -5.90 -16.40 7.97
N ASP A 110 -7.09 -16.79 8.45
CA ASP A 110 -7.75 -18.03 8.04
C ASP A 110 -8.43 -17.87 6.66
N PRO A 111 -7.97 -18.58 5.61
CA PRO A 111 -8.54 -18.46 4.27
C PRO A 111 -10.04 -18.83 4.20
N ALA A 112 -10.52 -19.73 5.06
CA ALA A 112 -11.93 -20.09 5.13
C ALA A 112 -12.78 -18.95 5.70
N VAL A 113 -12.25 -18.22 6.69
CA VAL A 113 -12.90 -17.05 7.28
C VAL A 113 -12.93 -15.89 6.28
N ILE A 114 -11.80 -15.61 5.63
CA ILE A 114 -11.68 -14.59 4.57
C ILE A 114 -12.72 -14.85 3.48
N LYS A 115 -12.80 -16.11 3.00
CA LYS A 115 -13.79 -16.52 1.99
C LYS A 115 -15.23 -16.35 2.50
N LYS A 116 -15.50 -16.72 3.76
CA LYS A 116 -16.84 -16.62 4.36
C LYS A 116 -17.35 -15.18 4.39
N TYR A 117 -16.49 -14.22 4.69
CA TYR A 117 -16.86 -12.80 4.80
C TYR A 117 -16.59 -11.98 3.53
N GLY A 118 -16.07 -12.62 2.49
CA GLY A 118 -15.88 -12.03 1.16
C GLY A 118 -14.67 -11.11 1.07
N GLY A 119 -13.64 -11.35 1.89
CA GLY A 119 -12.39 -10.62 1.86
C GLY A 119 -11.54 -10.91 0.62
N TYR A 120 -10.46 -10.15 0.51
CA TYR A 120 -9.52 -10.25 -0.61
C TYR A 120 -8.28 -11.07 -0.30
N GLY A 121 -7.99 -11.36 0.98
CA GLY A 121 -6.79 -12.09 1.39
C GLY A 121 -6.59 -13.40 0.63
N VAL A 122 -5.35 -13.63 0.20
CA VAL A 122 -4.94 -14.82 -0.58
C VAL A 122 -3.81 -15.52 0.16
N ASP A 123 -3.96 -16.82 0.39
CA ASP A 123 -2.90 -17.76 0.76
C ASP A 123 -2.19 -18.15 -0.54
N ALA A 124 -1.16 -17.40 -0.91
CA ALA A 124 -0.49 -17.50 -2.19
C ALA A 124 0.64 -18.52 -2.15
N ASN A 125 1.35 -18.61 -1.02
CA ASN A 125 2.44 -19.56 -0.84
C ASN A 125 1.96 -20.98 -0.46
N GLY A 126 0.68 -21.14 -0.10
CA GLY A 126 0.03 -22.43 0.18
C GLY A 126 0.35 -22.99 1.57
N ASP A 127 0.75 -22.15 2.52
CA ASP A 127 1.10 -22.58 3.89
C ASP A 127 -0.13 -22.77 4.80
N GLY A 128 -1.32 -22.45 4.30
CA GLY A 128 -2.59 -22.57 5.01
C GLY A 128 -3.05 -21.27 5.65
N LYS A 129 -2.35 -20.16 5.44
CA LYS A 129 -2.71 -18.83 5.92
C LYS A 129 -2.67 -17.82 4.77
N ALA A 130 -3.55 -16.84 4.83
CA ALA A 130 -3.41 -15.63 4.04
C ALA A 130 -2.94 -14.53 4.99
N ASP A 131 -1.65 -14.20 4.98
CA ASP A 131 -1.05 -13.29 5.96
C ASP A 131 -0.65 -11.95 5.30
N PRO A 132 -1.21 -10.79 5.68
CA PRO A 132 -0.74 -9.51 5.14
C PRO A 132 0.74 -9.21 5.46
N TRP A 133 1.33 -9.91 6.43
CA TRP A 133 2.74 -9.87 6.84
C TRP A 133 3.62 -10.92 6.15
N ASP A 134 3.06 -11.80 5.33
CA ASP A 134 3.81 -12.58 4.36
C ASP A 134 3.86 -11.82 3.04
N ILE A 135 5.06 -11.67 2.47
CA ILE A 135 5.27 -10.83 1.30
C ILE A 135 4.60 -11.38 0.04
N GLU A 136 4.54 -12.70 -0.12
CA GLU A 136 3.93 -13.35 -1.28
C GLU A 136 2.40 -13.22 -1.21
N ASP A 137 1.82 -13.54 -0.05
CA ASP A 137 0.38 -13.38 0.20
C ASP A 137 -0.08 -11.93 0.04
N SER A 138 0.68 -10.96 0.57
CA SER A 138 0.34 -9.54 0.51
C SER A 138 0.33 -9.01 -0.94
N ILE A 139 1.36 -9.36 -1.74
CA ILE A 139 1.43 -8.96 -3.15
C ILE A 139 0.32 -9.63 -3.99
N PHE A 140 0.06 -10.92 -3.77
CA PHE A 140 -1.03 -11.62 -4.46
C PHE A 140 -2.41 -11.08 -4.07
N THR A 141 -2.59 -10.72 -2.80
CA THR A 141 -3.80 -10.05 -2.32
C THR A 141 -3.99 -8.70 -3.02
N ALA A 142 -2.93 -7.91 -3.19
CA ALA A 142 -2.99 -6.65 -3.93
C ALA A 142 -3.36 -6.86 -5.40
N ALA A 143 -2.77 -7.86 -6.05
CA ALA A 143 -3.12 -8.23 -7.42
C ALA A 143 -4.59 -8.66 -7.55
N ASN A 144 -5.10 -9.50 -6.65
CA ASN A 144 -6.51 -9.89 -6.58
C ASN A 144 -7.43 -8.66 -6.42
N TYR A 145 -7.10 -7.76 -5.49
CA TYR A 145 -7.86 -6.55 -5.24
C TYR A 145 -7.91 -5.64 -6.47
N LEU A 146 -6.74 -5.32 -7.04
CA LEU A 146 -6.64 -4.44 -8.20
C LEU A 146 -7.33 -5.03 -9.43
N ALA A 147 -7.19 -6.33 -9.67
CA ALA A 147 -7.86 -7.02 -10.78
C ALA A 147 -9.39 -6.89 -10.67
N LYS A 148 -9.95 -7.19 -9.50
CA LYS A 148 -11.40 -7.07 -9.24
C LYS A 148 -11.92 -5.64 -9.38
N ASN A 149 -11.05 -4.64 -9.21
CA ASN A 149 -11.40 -3.23 -9.34
C ASN A 149 -11.10 -2.63 -10.73
N GLY A 150 -10.60 -3.43 -11.68
CA GLY A 150 -10.50 -3.06 -13.10
C GLY A 150 -9.08 -3.04 -13.67
N ALA A 151 -8.04 -3.23 -12.86
CA ALA A 151 -6.66 -3.15 -13.35
C ALA A 151 -6.36 -4.20 -14.43
N ALA A 152 -6.93 -5.41 -14.33
CA ALA A 152 -6.75 -6.45 -15.34
C ALA A 152 -7.35 -6.08 -16.71
N ALA A 153 -8.31 -5.15 -16.74
CA ALA A 153 -8.90 -4.61 -17.97
C ALA A 153 -8.19 -3.34 -18.48
N GLY A 154 -7.15 -2.87 -17.78
CA GLY A 154 -6.44 -1.63 -18.08
C GLY A 154 -7.01 -0.38 -17.40
N ASP A 155 -8.06 -0.50 -16.58
CA ASP A 155 -8.66 0.63 -15.84
C ASP A 155 -7.84 0.94 -14.56
N PHE A 156 -6.56 1.30 -14.72
CA PHE A 156 -5.63 1.45 -13.59
C PHE A 156 -6.04 2.56 -12.62
N GLU A 157 -6.43 3.75 -13.13
CA GLU A 157 -6.87 4.87 -12.26
C GLU A 157 -8.02 4.46 -11.34
N LYS A 158 -9.03 3.76 -11.88
CA LYS A 158 -10.17 3.26 -11.11
C LYS A 158 -9.74 2.24 -10.05
N ALA A 159 -8.88 1.30 -10.43
CA ALA A 159 -8.44 0.26 -9.52
C ALA A 159 -7.58 0.81 -8.38
N VAL A 160 -6.68 1.74 -8.68
CA VAL A 160 -5.81 2.42 -7.71
C VAL A 160 -6.66 3.30 -6.78
N PHE A 161 -7.63 4.04 -7.32
CA PHE A 161 -8.55 4.85 -6.51
C PHE A 161 -9.43 3.99 -5.59
N ALA A 162 -9.81 2.78 -6.02
CA ALA A 162 -10.50 1.84 -5.16
C ALA A 162 -9.61 1.35 -4.01
N TYR A 163 -8.29 1.28 -4.20
CA TYR A 163 -7.33 0.90 -3.17
C TYR A 163 -7.23 1.99 -2.09
N ASN A 164 -7.07 3.24 -2.52
CA ASN A 164 -7.09 4.41 -1.67
C ASN A 164 -7.81 5.57 -2.38
N HIS A 165 -8.86 6.11 -1.75
CA HIS A 165 -9.77 7.11 -2.33
C HIS A 165 -9.16 8.52 -2.35
N SER A 166 -7.89 8.63 -2.78
CA SER A 166 -7.11 9.86 -2.90
C SER A 166 -6.58 10.00 -4.32
N ASN A 167 -6.88 11.12 -4.97
CA ASN A 167 -6.32 11.41 -6.29
C ASN A 167 -4.80 11.58 -6.25
N GLU A 168 -4.26 12.13 -5.15
CA GLU A 168 -2.82 12.28 -4.95
C GLU A 168 -2.12 10.91 -4.90
N TYR A 169 -2.73 9.93 -4.20
CA TYR A 169 -2.25 8.55 -4.18
C TYR A 169 -2.29 7.92 -5.58
N VAL A 170 -3.36 8.15 -6.34
CA VAL A 170 -3.48 7.65 -7.71
C VAL A 170 -2.39 8.21 -8.60
N GLU A 171 -2.16 9.53 -8.54
CA GLU A 171 -1.10 10.20 -9.28
C GLU A 171 0.29 9.65 -8.92
N GLU A 172 0.57 9.45 -7.62
CA GLU A 172 1.84 8.93 -7.14
C GLU A 172 2.10 7.48 -7.61
N VAL A 173 1.12 6.59 -7.43
CA VAL A 173 1.24 5.19 -7.87
C VAL A 173 1.43 5.11 -9.38
N LEU A 174 0.66 5.85 -10.17
CA LEU A 174 0.77 5.82 -11.63
C LEU A 174 2.09 6.44 -12.13
N TYR A 175 2.62 7.44 -11.43
CA TYR A 175 3.96 7.97 -11.69
C TYR A 175 5.03 6.88 -11.53
N TYR A 176 5.04 6.14 -10.42
CA TYR A 176 6.00 5.05 -10.21
C TYR A 176 5.77 3.89 -11.20
N ALA A 177 4.51 3.56 -11.50
CA ALA A 177 4.17 2.53 -12.48
C ALA A 177 4.77 2.84 -13.86
N GLU A 178 4.62 4.07 -14.35
CA GLU A 178 5.20 4.52 -15.62
C GLU A 178 6.73 4.54 -15.57
N LYS A 179 7.33 4.95 -14.44
CA LYS A 179 8.77 4.91 -14.22
C LYS A 179 9.33 3.49 -14.29
N TYR A 180 8.66 2.51 -13.69
CA TYR A 180 9.11 1.12 -13.67
C TYR A 180 8.87 0.41 -15.00
N GLN A 181 7.78 0.71 -15.70
CA GLN A 181 7.49 0.15 -17.02
C GLN A 181 8.58 0.47 -18.06
N ARG A 182 9.26 1.61 -17.93
CA ARG A 182 10.32 2.06 -18.85
C ARG A 182 11.69 1.38 -18.64
N LYS A 183 11.86 0.60 -17.57
CA LYS A 183 13.08 -0.16 -17.29
C LYS A 183 13.00 -1.57 -17.88
#